data_AF-A0A0F9QZG4-F1
#
_entry.id   AF-A0A0F9QZG4-F1
#
_cell.length_a   1.000
_cell.length_b   1.000
_cell.length_c   1.000
_cell.angle_alpha   90.00
_cell.angle_beta   90.00
_cell.angle_gamma   90.00
#
_symmetry.space_group_name_H-M   'P 1'
#
loop_
_entity.id
_entity.type
_entity.pdbx_description
1 polymer ?
#
loop_
_entity_poly.entity_id
_entity_poly.type
_entity_poly.pdbx_seq_one_letter_code
_entity_poly.pdbx_strand_id
1 'polypeptide(L)'
;MHGLKAPSLAQLEQYNVNVEGQPEVIYQPIYDFQVYPAAGFIELVFFQVPEGQAGKTFDDTNMSLIAALPVPINMAITDAQVWFFPAAVPGRTGDIATTGENWNDVEAVLSAGNLQLEIGSKEYLVDAPLMKFPPQGRLAGAAALADSTTPAAAAGSQIDYATGAGRIYDLVPLRLISQQNFTIRLRFSALVPTPSTNAGRIGVALGGFRYRLAQ
;
A
#
# COMPACT_ATOMS: atom_id res chain seq x y z
N MET A 1 0.49 -31.83 30.73
CA MET A 1 1.64 -31.21 30.04
C MET A 1 1.48 -31.45 28.54
N HIS A 2 1.29 -30.40 27.74
CA HIS A 2 0.87 -30.44 26.33
C HIS A 2 1.95 -30.89 25.32
N GLY A 3 2.81 -31.85 25.65
CA GLY A 3 3.78 -32.42 24.68
C GLY A 3 4.77 -31.42 24.05
N LEU A 4 4.85 -30.20 24.57
CA LEU A 4 5.74 -29.16 24.07
C LEU A 4 7.18 -29.53 24.46
N LYS A 5 7.99 -29.86 23.45
CA LYS A 5 9.44 -30.02 23.63
C LYS A 5 10.05 -28.63 23.76
N ALA A 6 10.79 -28.40 24.84
CA ALA A 6 11.55 -27.16 25.00
C ALA A 6 12.59 -27.04 23.87
N PRO A 7 12.79 -25.84 23.28
CA PRO A 7 13.86 -25.61 22.33
C PRO A 7 15.22 -25.93 22.98
N SER A 8 16.14 -26.48 22.21
CA SER A 8 17.53 -26.58 22.64
C SER A 8 18.16 -25.20 22.78
N LEU A 9 19.18 -25.05 23.62
CA LEU A 9 19.94 -23.81 23.76
C LEU A 9 20.45 -23.28 22.40
N ALA A 10 20.93 -24.17 21.53
CA ALA A 10 21.38 -23.81 20.18
C ALA A 10 20.24 -23.27 19.28
N GLN A 11 19.01 -23.75 19.45
CA GLN A 11 17.85 -23.18 18.77
C GLN A 11 17.47 -21.83 19.37
N LEU A 12 17.59 -21.67 20.69
CA LEU A 12 17.32 -20.40 21.35
C LEU A 12 18.30 -19.30 20.91
N GLU A 13 19.57 -19.64 20.72
CA GLU A 13 20.61 -18.74 20.22
C GLU A 13 20.34 -18.24 18.78
N GLN A 14 19.67 -19.04 17.94
CA GLN A 14 19.22 -18.61 16.60
C GLN A 14 18.09 -17.57 16.65
N TYR A 15 17.39 -17.47 17.77
CA TYR A 15 16.33 -16.49 18.00
C TYR A 15 16.78 -15.33 18.89
N ASN A 16 18.08 -15.22 19.16
CA ASN A 16 18.62 -14.06 19.89
C ASN A 16 18.35 -12.79 19.09
N VAL A 17 17.62 -11.86 19.72
CA VAL A 17 17.29 -10.55 19.13
C VAL A 17 18.56 -9.69 19.03
N ASN A 18 19.48 -9.84 19.99
CA ASN A 18 20.71 -9.08 20.04
C ASN A 18 21.90 -10.05 19.93
N VAL A 19 22.60 -10.01 18.81
CA VAL A 19 23.87 -10.73 18.61
C VAL A 19 24.94 -9.72 18.24
N GLU A 20 25.80 -9.40 19.20
CA GLU A 20 26.79 -8.33 19.07
C GLU A 20 27.63 -8.48 17.79
N GLY A 21 27.69 -7.41 16.99
CA GLY A 21 28.50 -7.34 15.77
C GLY A 21 27.93 -8.06 14.54
N GLN A 22 26.79 -8.75 14.65
CA GLN A 22 26.12 -9.38 13.51
C GLN A 22 25.10 -8.42 12.87
N PRO A 23 24.97 -8.41 11.52
CA PRO A 23 23.88 -7.71 10.87
C PRO A 23 22.56 -8.45 11.11
N GLU A 24 21.58 -7.74 11.67
CA GLU A 24 20.19 -8.19 11.75
C GLU A 24 19.50 -7.92 10.42
N VAL A 25 18.72 -8.90 9.95
CA VAL A 25 17.90 -8.80 8.74
C VAL A 25 16.44 -9.01 9.12
N ILE A 26 15.61 -8.00 8.87
CA ILE A 26 14.17 -8.05 9.15
C ILE A 26 13.37 -7.73 7.90
N TYR A 27 12.30 -8.48 7.64
CA TYR A 27 11.33 -8.08 6.64
C TYR A 27 10.51 -6.91 7.20
N GLN A 28 10.72 -5.72 6.65
CA GLN A 28 10.04 -4.51 7.09
C GLN A 28 9.82 -3.58 5.89
N PRO A 29 8.65 -3.65 5.24
CA PRO A 29 8.33 -2.79 4.10
C PRO A 29 8.34 -1.32 4.49
N ILE A 30 8.59 -0.42 3.54
CA ILE A 30 8.29 1.00 3.68
C ILE A 30 6.98 1.31 2.98
N TYR A 31 6.17 2.18 3.57
CA TYR A 31 4.90 2.60 2.97
C TYR A 31 4.65 4.08 3.18
N ASP A 32 3.90 4.66 2.26
CA ASP A 32 3.36 6.00 2.37
C ASP A 32 1.97 6.07 1.74
N PHE A 33 1.02 6.62 2.49
CA PHE A 33 -0.36 6.84 2.10
C PHE A 33 -0.69 8.32 2.10
N GLN A 34 -1.55 8.72 1.17
CA GLN A 34 -2.04 10.08 1.00
C GLN A 34 -3.51 10.04 0.60
N VAL A 35 -4.19 11.17 0.80
CA VAL A 35 -5.56 11.35 0.31
C VAL A 35 -5.52 11.40 -1.22
N TYR A 36 -6.44 10.67 -1.85
CA TYR A 36 -6.76 10.78 -3.28
C TYR A 36 -7.95 11.72 -3.40
N PRO A 37 -7.79 12.99 -3.82
CA PRO A 37 -8.91 13.91 -3.97
C PRO A 37 -9.91 13.41 -5.00
N ALA A 38 -11.20 13.64 -4.77
CA ALA A 38 -12.25 13.17 -5.67
C ALA A 38 -12.14 13.73 -7.11
N ALA A 39 -11.57 14.92 -7.26
CA ALA A 39 -11.31 15.54 -8.57
C ALA A 39 -10.13 14.90 -9.34
N GLY A 40 -9.37 14.01 -8.70
CA GLY A 40 -8.14 13.45 -9.23
C GLY A 40 -6.94 14.38 -9.09
N PHE A 41 -5.82 13.93 -9.64
CA PHE A 41 -4.56 14.66 -9.72
C PHE A 41 -3.76 14.17 -10.94
N ILE A 42 -2.71 14.93 -11.30
CA ILE A 42 -1.79 14.55 -12.38
C ILE A 42 -0.59 13.78 -11.81
N GLU A 43 -0.08 14.19 -10.65
CA GLU A 43 1.06 13.55 -10.00
C GLU A 43 0.84 13.47 -8.48
N LEU A 44 1.13 12.32 -7.89
CA LEU A 44 1.37 12.17 -6.46
C LEU A 44 2.81 11.75 -6.23
N VAL A 45 3.47 12.39 -5.28
CA VAL A 45 4.83 12.07 -4.86
C VAL A 45 4.80 11.53 -3.45
N PHE A 46 5.33 10.32 -3.28
CA PHE A 46 5.33 9.60 -2.01
C PHE A 46 6.62 9.82 -1.23
N PHE A 47 6.55 9.54 0.08
CA PHE A 47 7.65 9.63 1.04
C PHE A 47 8.19 11.05 1.26
N GLN A 48 7.41 12.08 0.93
CA GLN A 48 7.80 13.49 1.05
C GLN A 48 7.56 14.08 2.45
N VAL A 49 6.67 13.46 3.23
CA VAL A 49 6.29 13.92 4.56
C VAL A 49 6.51 12.74 5.51
N PRO A 50 7.39 12.88 6.51
CA PRO A 50 7.67 11.82 7.46
C PRO A 50 6.53 11.70 8.49
N GLU A 51 6.57 10.61 9.24
CA GLU A 51 5.66 10.38 10.37
C GLU A 51 5.74 11.52 11.40
N GLY A 52 4.58 11.91 11.94
CA GLY A 52 4.46 13.03 12.87
C GLY A 52 4.43 14.42 12.21
N GLN A 53 4.52 14.52 10.88
CA GLN A 53 4.45 15.78 10.15
C GLN A 53 3.22 15.89 9.25
N ALA A 54 2.72 17.12 9.09
CA ALA A 54 1.53 17.45 8.29
C ALA A 54 0.30 16.53 8.56
N GLY A 55 0.15 16.07 9.80
CA GLY A 55 -0.94 15.19 10.21
C GLY A 55 -0.78 13.71 9.85
N LYS A 56 0.33 13.31 9.20
CA LYS A 56 0.63 11.90 8.94
C LYS A 56 0.98 11.18 10.23
N THR A 57 0.38 10.03 10.42
CA THR A 57 0.64 9.11 11.53
C THR A 57 1.37 7.88 11.04
N PHE A 58 1.71 6.98 11.97
CA PHE A 58 2.27 5.69 11.62
C PHE A 58 1.33 4.85 10.73
N ASP A 59 0.03 5.11 10.74
CA ASP A 59 -0.92 4.46 9.83
C ASP A 59 -0.75 4.93 8.37
N ASP A 60 -0.15 6.11 8.16
CA ASP A 60 0.07 6.72 6.85
C ASP A 60 1.48 6.45 6.32
N THR A 61 2.49 6.55 7.18
CA THR A 61 3.87 6.29 6.76
C THR A 61 4.71 5.79 7.92
N ASN A 62 5.66 4.91 7.62
CA ASN A 62 6.66 4.45 8.57
C ASN A 62 8.05 5.04 8.31
N MET A 63 8.12 6.13 7.55
CA MET A 63 9.36 6.87 7.28
C MET A 63 9.56 7.99 8.29
N SER A 64 10.73 8.03 8.93
CA SER A 64 11.13 9.11 9.84
C SER A 64 11.86 10.25 9.14
N LEU A 65 12.36 10.02 7.92
CA LEU A 65 13.03 11.02 7.09
C LEU A 65 12.31 11.16 5.75
N ILE A 66 12.45 12.34 5.15
CA ILE A 66 11.95 12.62 3.81
C ILE A 66 12.77 11.82 2.81
N ALA A 67 12.10 10.94 2.08
CA ALA A 67 12.61 10.28 0.87
C ALA A 67 13.99 9.59 1.03
N ALA A 68 14.35 9.18 2.25
CA ALA A 68 15.65 8.57 2.58
C ALA A 68 15.56 7.67 3.82
N LEU A 69 16.35 6.60 3.88
CA LEU A 69 16.41 5.74 5.06
C LEU A 69 17.29 6.36 6.17
N PRO A 70 16.92 6.23 7.45
CA PRO A 70 17.77 6.68 8.55
C PRO A 70 19.05 5.84 8.68
N VAL A 71 20.10 6.43 9.24
CA VAL A 71 21.36 5.72 9.55
C VAL A 71 21.15 4.81 10.77
N PRO A 72 21.73 3.60 10.81
CA PRO A 72 22.54 2.88 9.81
C PRO A 72 21.74 1.81 9.05
N ILE A 73 20.50 2.11 8.64
CA ILE A 73 19.59 1.15 8.02
C ILE A 73 19.77 1.15 6.50
N ASN A 74 20.03 -0.03 5.94
CA ASN A 74 19.95 -0.28 4.49
C ASN A 74 18.72 -1.15 4.20
N MET A 75 18.19 -1.12 2.98
CA MET A 75 17.07 -1.96 2.57
C MET A 75 17.34 -2.61 1.23
N ALA A 76 17.02 -3.89 1.09
CA ALA A 76 16.87 -4.56 -0.19
C ALA A 76 15.39 -4.56 -0.57
N ILE A 77 15.02 -3.73 -1.54
CA ILE A 77 13.67 -3.62 -2.08
C ILE A 77 13.44 -4.80 -3.02
N THR A 78 12.38 -5.57 -2.79
CA THR A 78 12.05 -6.80 -3.54
C THR A 78 10.79 -6.68 -4.37
N ASP A 79 9.90 -5.77 -4.01
CA ASP A 79 8.59 -5.63 -4.66
C ASP A 79 8.05 -4.20 -4.51
N ALA A 80 7.09 -3.88 -5.38
CA ALA A 80 6.34 -2.62 -5.35
C ALA A 80 4.84 -2.89 -5.41
N GLN A 81 4.08 -2.15 -4.61
CA GLN A 81 2.64 -2.35 -4.45
C GLN A 81 1.93 -0.99 -4.44
N VAL A 82 0.78 -0.92 -5.11
CA VAL A 82 -0.12 0.23 -5.08
C VAL A 82 -1.41 -0.18 -4.36
N TRP A 83 -1.74 0.59 -3.34
CA TRP A 83 -2.95 0.41 -2.54
C TRP A 83 -3.90 1.53 -2.85
N PHE A 84 -5.14 1.22 -3.21
CA PHE A 84 -6.20 2.21 -3.32
C PHE A 84 -7.40 1.75 -2.49
N PHE A 85 -7.82 2.61 -1.57
CA PHE A 85 -8.98 2.43 -0.72
C PHE A 85 -10.04 3.45 -1.17
N PRO A 86 -11.08 3.02 -1.89
CA PRO A 86 -12.21 3.89 -2.19
C PRO A 86 -12.91 4.30 -0.89
N ALA A 87 -13.52 5.48 -0.89
CA ALA A 87 -14.11 6.05 0.32
C ALA A 87 -15.61 5.74 0.50
N ALA A 88 -16.25 5.15 -0.51
CA ALA A 88 -17.64 4.74 -0.37
C ALA A 88 -17.76 3.55 0.60
N VAL A 89 -18.81 3.54 1.42
CA VAL A 89 -18.99 2.48 2.43
C VAL A 89 -19.30 1.15 1.73
N PRO A 90 -18.57 0.05 2.02
CA PRO A 90 -18.75 -1.21 1.32
C PRO A 90 -20.13 -1.84 1.46
N GLY A 91 -20.86 -1.58 2.54
CA GLY A 91 -22.24 -2.02 2.71
C GLY A 91 -23.16 -0.82 2.82
N ARG A 92 -24.10 -0.69 1.87
CA ARG A 92 -25.02 0.46 1.82
C ARG A 92 -26.40 0.05 1.31
N THR A 93 -27.39 0.84 1.72
CA THR A 93 -28.74 0.81 1.16
C THR A 93 -28.95 2.15 0.46
N GLY A 94 -29.33 2.14 -0.82
CA GLY A 94 -29.43 3.38 -1.60
C GLY A 94 -29.95 3.16 -3.02
N ASP A 95 -29.98 4.25 -3.79
CA ASP A 95 -30.48 4.25 -5.16
C ASP A 95 -29.73 3.23 -6.05
N ILE A 96 -30.46 2.45 -6.84
CA ILE A 96 -29.86 1.50 -7.79
C ILE A 96 -28.96 2.23 -8.82
N ALA A 97 -29.22 3.52 -9.08
CA ALA A 97 -28.42 4.34 -9.97
C ALA A 97 -26.98 4.60 -9.47
N THR A 98 -26.69 4.41 -8.17
CA THR A 98 -25.35 4.55 -7.57
C THR A 98 -24.76 3.19 -7.19
N THR A 99 -25.00 2.17 -8.01
CA THR A 99 -24.46 0.82 -7.79
C THR A 99 -22.98 0.74 -8.18
N GLY A 100 -22.18 0.08 -7.34
CA GLY A 100 -20.79 -0.24 -7.66
C GLY A 100 -19.78 0.90 -7.52
N GLU A 101 -20.06 1.94 -6.73
CA GLU A 101 -19.16 3.09 -6.56
C GLU A 101 -17.72 2.68 -6.20
N ASN A 102 -17.56 1.65 -5.34
CA ASN A 102 -16.23 1.17 -4.95
C ASN A 102 -15.50 0.53 -6.12
N TRP A 103 -16.21 -0.21 -6.98
CA TRP A 103 -15.64 -0.81 -8.18
C TRP A 103 -15.27 0.23 -9.23
N ASN A 104 -16.17 1.19 -9.46
CA ASN A 104 -15.96 2.26 -10.44
C ASN A 104 -14.76 3.14 -10.05
N ASP A 105 -14.62 3.48 -8.77
CA ASP A 105 -13.46 4.22 -8.26
C ASP A 105 -12.16 3.43 -8.46
N VAL A 106 -12.14 2.16 -8.08
CA VAL A 106 -10.96 1.31 -8.18
C VAL A 106 -10.57 1.08 -9.64
N GLU A 107 -11.53 0.84 -10.53
CA GLU A 107 -11.28 0.72 -11.96
C GLU A 107 -10.71 2.02 -12.52
N ALA A 108 -11.36 3.16 -12.28
CA ALA A 108 -10.94 4.45 -12.82
C ALA A 108 -9.51 4.79 -12.39
N VAL A 109 -9.18 4.60 -11.10
CA VAL A 109 -7.86 4.95 -10.55
C VAL A 109 -6.79 3.94 -10.95
N LEU A 110 -7.03 2.63 -10.81
CA LEU A 110 -5.97 1.63 -11.02
C LEU A 110 -5.75 1.28 -12.49
N SER A 111 -6.74 1.43 -13.36
CA SER A 111 -6.55 1.23 -14.81
C SER A 111 -5.78 2.38 -15.47
N ALA A 112 -5.68 3.53 -14.79
CA ALA A 112 -4.98 4.70 -15.27
C ALA A 112 -3.61 4.88 -14.61
N GLY A 113 -2.74 5.65 -15.27
CA GLY A 113 -1.48 6.10 -14.72
C GLY A 113 -0.35 5.06 -14.71
N ASN A 114 0.82 5.51 -14.24
CA ASN A 114 2.04 4.73 -14.12
C ASN A 114 2.69 4.96 -12.75
N LEU A 115 3.48 3.97 -12.29
CA LEU A 115 4.32 4.08 -11.12
C LEU A 115 5.77 4.28 -11.56
N GLN A 116 6.46 5.23 -10.92
CA GLN A 116 7.86 5.53 -11.17
C GLN A 116 8.66 5.46 -9.88
N LEU A 117 9.74 4.69 -9.85
CA LEU A 117 10.73 4.65 -8.77
C LEU A 117 12.09 5.14 -9.28
N GLU A 118 12.59 6.19 -8.66
CA GLU A 118 13.91 6.76 -8.88
C GLU A 118 14.75 6.59 -7.61
N ILE A 119 16.00 6.17 -7.75
CA ILE A 119 16.97 6.15 -6.64
C ILE A 119 18.18 6.99 -7.06
N GLY A 120 18.48 8.05 -6.31
CA GLY A 120 19.39 9.11 -6.72
C GLY A 120 18.84 9.86 -7.94
N SER A 121 19.50 9.68 -9.10
CA SER A 121 19.11 10.32 -10.38
C SER A 121 18.80 9.30 -11.48
N LYS A 122 18.57 8.03 -11.10
CA LYS A 122 18.31 6.94 -12.04
C LYS A 122 16.93 6.35 -11.80
N GLU A 123 16.15 6.23 -12.87
CA GLU A 123 14.91 5.48 -12.90
C GLU A 123 15.21 3.97 -12.87
N TYR A 124 14.59 3.27 -11.91
CA TYR A 124 14.71 1.81 -11.78
C TYR A 124 13.42 1.06 -12.14
N LEU A 125 12.28 1.74 -12.09
CA LEU A 125 10.97 1.19 -12.45
C LEU A 125 10.11 2.30 -13.03
N VAL A 126 9.56 2.06 -14.21
CA VAL A 126 8.51 2.87 -14.84
C VAL A 126 7.58 1.89 -15.55
N ASP A 127 6.38 1.66 -15.01
CA ASP A 127 5.43 0.73 -15.63
C ASP A 127 3.96 1.17 -15.40
N ALA A 128 3.11 0.77 -16.33
CA ALA A 128 1.68 1.07 -16.40
C ALA A 128 0.90 -0.18 -16.86
N PRO A 129 -0.39 -0.33 -16.49
CA PRO A 129 -1.17 0.52 -15.60
C PRO A 129 -0.87 0.24 -14.11
N LEU A 130 -1.40 1.07 -13.20
CA LEU A 130 -1.24 0.87 -11.75
C LEU A 130 -1.78 -0.46 -11.24
N MET A 131 -2.78 -1.04 -11.93
CA MET A 131 -3.35 -2.34 -11.60
C MET A 131 -2.34 -3.50 -11.66
N LYS A 132 -1.19 -3.32 -12.32
CA LYS A 132 -0.07 -4.29 -12.30
C LYS A 132 0.62 -4.42 -10.95
N PHE A 133 0.39 -3.48 -10.03
CA PHE A 133 1.01 -3.43 -8.71
C PHE A 133 -0.01 -3.78 -7.60
N PRO A 134 -0.59 -5.00 -7.59
CA PRO A 134 -1.62 -5.33 -6.62
C PRO A 134 -1.06 -5.34 -5.19
N PRO A 135 -1.90 -5.04 -4.19
CA PRO A 135 -1.52 -5.13 -2.79
C PRO A 135 -1.33 -6.58 -2.34
N GLN A 136 -0.47 -6.81 -1.35
CA GLN A 136 -0.26 -8.12 -0.72
C GLN A 136 -1.51 -8.63 0.02
N GLY A 137 -2.39 -7.74 0.45
CA GLY A 137 -3.61 -8.08 1.19
C GLY A 137 -4.83 -7.32 0.68
N ARG A 138 -6.02 -7.84 0.97
CA ARG A 138 -7.30 -7.19 0.66
C ARG A 138 -8.38 -7.59 1.64
N LEU A 139 -9.43 -6.76 1.74
CA LEU A 139 -10.68 -7.18 2.36
C LEU A 139 -11.36 -8.22 1.46
N ALA A 140 -11.69 -9.38 2.01
CA ALA A 140 -12.40 -10.45 1.31
C ALA A 140 -13.45 -11.06 2.23
N GLY A 141 -14.62 -11.36 1.67
CA GLY A 141 -15.73 -11.96 2.39
C GLY A 141 -16.83 -12.43 1.44
N ALA A 142 -17.80 -13.14 1.98
CA ALA A 142 -19.05 -13.45 1.29
C ALA A 142 -20.18 -12.66 1.95
N ALA A 143 -21.07 -12.11 1.13
CA ALA A 143 -22.25 -11.42 1.61
C ALA A 143 -23.48 -11.93 0.87
N ALA A 144 -24.59 -12.09 1.59
CA ALA A 144 -25.90 -12.36 1.05
C ALA A 144 -26.85 -11.29 1.59
N LEU A 145 -27.59 -10.66 0.68
CA LEU A 145 -28.55 -9.62 1.02
C LEU A 145 -29.95 -10.19 0.82
N ALA A 146 -30.78 -10.09 1.86
CA ALA A 146 -32.21 -10.31 1.78
C ALA A 146 -32.87 -8.94 1.85
N ASP A 147 -33.42 -8.50 0.73
CA ASP A 147 -34.11 -7.22 0.63
C ASP A 147 -35.63 -7.44 0.62
N SER A 148 -36.35 -6.62 1.38
CA SER A 148 -37.81 -6.58 1.43
C SER A 148 -38.38 -5.26 0.88
N THR A 149 -37.56 -4.47 0.18
CA THR A 149 -37.98 -3.22 -0.44
C THR A 149 -39.11 -3.47 -1.44
N THR A 150 -40.13 -2.62 -1.37
CA THR A 150 -41.27 -2.68 -2.29
C THR A 150 -40.79 -2.34 -3.71
N PRO A 151 -41.28 -3.02 -4.77
CA PRO A 151 -40.84 -2.83 -6.17
C PRO A 151 -40.95 -1.41 -6.77
N ALA A 152 -41.36 -0.41 -5.99
CA ALA A 152 -41.44 1.00 -6.35
C ALA A 152 -40.51 1.92 -5.53
N ALA A 153 -39.81 1.40 -4.52
CA ALA A 153 -38.72 2.10 -3.86
C ALA A 153 -37.44 1.80 -4.64
N ALA A 154 -36.81 2.81 -5.23
CA ALA A 154 -35.55 2.67 -5.96
C ALA A 154 -34.35 2.31 -5.04
N ALA A 155 -34.60 1.91 -3.80
CA ALA A 155 -33.60 1.53 -2.84
C ALA A 155 -33.27 0.05 -2.98
N GLY A 156 -32.02 -0.27 -3.33
CA GLY A 156 -31.45 -1.60 -3.21
C GLY A 156 -30.44 -1.65 -2.08
N SER A 157 -30.39 -2.78 -1.37
CA SER A 157 -29.21 -3.11 -0.56
C SER A 157 -28.10 -3.63 -1.46
N GLN A 158 -26.87 -3.14 -1.25
CA GLN A 158 -25.68 -3.61 -1.97
C GLN A 158 -24.49 -3.73 -1.02
N ILE A 159 -23.62 -4.71 -1.31
CA ILE A 159 -22.31 -4.83 -0.68
C ILE A 159 -21.28 -4.92 -1.80
N ASP A 160 -20.40 -3.93 -1.89
CA ASP A 160 -19.39 -3.83 -2.93
C ASP A 160 -18.04 -3.36 -2.36
N TYR A 161 -16.98 -4.07 -2.69
CA TYR A 161 -15.61 -3.65 -2.42
C TYR A 161 -14.73 -4.15 -3.56
N ALA A 162 -13.79 -3.33 -3.99
CA ALA A 162 -12.86 -3.67 -5.05
C ALA A 162 -11.44 -3.33 -4.63
N THR A 163 -10.50 -4.05 -5.22
CA THR A 163 -9.06 -3.84 -5.04
C THR A 163 -8.32 -4.40 -6.25
N GLY A 164 -7.08 -3.98 -6.45
CA GLY A 164 -6.19 -4.65 -7.40
C GLY A 164 -5.99 -6.12 -7.01
N ALA A 165 -5.90 -7.00 -8.01
CA ALA A 165 -5.68 -8.42 -7.78
C ALA A 165 -4.68 -8.98 -8.79
N GLY A 166 -3.78 -9.84 -8.33
CA GLY A 166 -2.75 -10.45 -9.15
C GLY A 166 -1.57 -10.93 -8.30
N ARG A 167 -0.49 -11.34 -8.97
CA ARG A 167 0.80 -11.57 -8.30
C ARG A 167 1.40 -10.21 -7.92
N ILE A 168 2.01 -10.15 -6.73
CA ILE A 168 2.80 -8.99 -6.31
C ILE A 168 3.85 -8.67 -7.38
N TYR A 169 4.07 -7.38 -7.66
CA TYR A 169 5.05 -6.98 -8.67
C TYR A 169 6.47 -7.15 -8.12
N ASP A 170 7.08 -8.27 -8.47
CA ASP A 170 8.44 -8.59 -8.08
C ASP A 170 9.45 -7.73 -8.85
N LEU A 171 10.40 -7.16 -8.13
CA LEU A 171 11.52 -6.39 -8.69
C LEU A 171 12.80 -7.22 -8.66
N VAL A 172 13.69 -6.94 -9.62
CA VAL A 172 15.09 -7.32 -9.44
C VAL A 172 15.59 -6.59 -8.20
N PRO A 173 16.11 -7.28 -7.16
CA PRO A 173 16.37 -6.65 -5.88
C PRO A 173 17.22 -5.39 -5.98
N LEU A 174 16.70 -4.29 -5.46
CA LEU A 174 17.38 -2.99 -5.45
C LEU A 174 17.89 -2.68 -4.05
N ARG A 175 19.17 -2.33 -3.94
CA ARG A 175 19.75 -1.90 -2.66
C ARG A 175 19.57 -0.41 -2.48
N LEU A 176 18.77 -0.03 -1.48
CA LEU A 176 18.66 1.34 -0.98
C LEU A 176 19.57 1.50 0.23
N ILE A 177 20.54 2.40 0.14
CA ILE A 177 21.48 2.65 1.24
C ILE A 177 20.98 3.77 2.17
N SER A 178 21.44 3.81 3.41
CA SER A 178 21.11 4.89 4.35
C SER A 178 21.40 6.26 3.75
N GLN A 179 20.50 7.23 3.97
CA GLN A 179 20.58 8.60 3.47
C GLN A 179 20.63 8.76 1.93
N GLN A 180 20.45 7.69 1.16
CA GLN A 180 20.27 7.82 -0.28
C GLN A 180 18.85 8.29 -0.57
N ASN A 181 18.75 9.41 -1.29
CA ASN A 181 17.47 9.92 -1.75
C ASN A 181 16.86 8.94 -2.77
N PHE A 182 15.57 8.70 -2.61
CA PHE A 182 14.74 7.99 -3.59
C PHE A 182 13.43 8.77 -3.78
N THR A 183 12.78 8.61 -4.92
CA THR A 183 11.48 9.22 -5.18
C THR A 183 10.55 8.18 -5.77
N ILE A 184 9.31 8.15 -5.28
CA ILE A 184 8.24 7.36 -5.88
C ILE A 184 7.14 8.30 -6.32
N ARG A 185 6.70 8.15 -7.56
CA ARG A 185 5.61 8.94 -8.13
C ARG A 185 4.55 8.05 -8.74
N LEU A 186 3.31 8.47 -8.60
CA LEU A 186 2.21 8.01 -9.43
C LEU A 186 1.86 9.14 -10.39
N ARG A 187 1.95 8.89 -11.70
CA ARG A 187 1.66 9.88 -12.74
C ARG A 187 0.48 9.46 -13.59
N PHE A 188 -0.40 10.41 -13.87
CA PHE A 188 -1.58 10.25 -14.72
C PHE A 188 -1.47 11.21 -15.92
N SER A 189 -1.96 10.80 -17.08
CA SER A 189 -1.93 11.63 -18.30
C SER A 189 -2.92 12.81 -18.26
N ALA A 190 -3.91 12.73 -17.38
CA ALA A 190 -4.91 13.75 -17.10
C ALA A 190 -5.39 13.58 -15.64
N LEU A 191 -6.20 14.52 -15.14
CA LEU A 191 -6.90 14.33 -13.87
C LEU A 191 -7.82 13.11 -13.99
N VAL A 192 -7.69 12.17 -13.05
CA VAL A 192 -8.56 10.99 -12.95
C VAL A 192 -9.49 11.16 -11.76
N PRO A 193 -10.73 11.62 -11.95
CA PRO A 193 -11.66 11.77 -10.84
C PRO A 193 -12.15 10.40 -10.36
N THR A 194 -12.50 10.30 -9.08
CA THR A 194 -13.27 9.16 -8.56
C THR A 194 -14.72 9.29 -9.02
N PRO A 195 -15.29 8.34 -9.79
CA PRO A 195 -16.69 8.39 -10.20
C PRO A 195 -17.69 8.56 -9.06
N SER A 196 -17.39 8.06 -7.85
CA SER A 196 -18.23 8.24 -6.66
C SER A 196 -18.24 9.67 -6.11
N THR A 197 -17.34 10.53 -6.58
CA THR A 197 -17.08 11.88 -6.07
C THR A 197 -16.58 11.95 -4.62
N ASN A 198 -16.25 10.80 -4.01
CA ASN A 198 -15.69 10.72 -2.68
C ASN A 198 -14.16 10.65 -2.73
N ALA A 199 -13.48 11.41 -1.85
CA ALA A 199 -12.03 11.37 -1.77
C ALA A 199 -11.55 10.05 -1.15
N GLY A 200 -10.84 9.22 -1.92
CA GLY A 200 -10.27 7.96 -1.47
C GLY A 200 -8.93 8.13 -0.75
N ARG A 201 -8.28 7.01 -0.44
CA ARG A 201 -6.90 6.95 0.07
C ARG A 201 -6.06 6.10 -0.85
N ILE A 202 -4.90 6.60 -1.25
CA ILE A 202 -3.96 5.88 -2.12
C ILE A 202 -2.60 5.78 -1.43
N GLY A 203 -1.91 4.68 -1.61
CA GLY A 203 -0.58 4.48 -1.05
C GLY A 203 0.32 3.63 -1.93
N VAL A 204 1.61 3.76 -1.68
CA VAL A 204 2.63 2.89 -2.24
C VAL A 204 3.36 2.20 -1.10
N ALA A 205 3.58 0.91 -1.26
CA ALA A 205 4.46 0.13 -0.39
C ALA A 205 5.59 -0.49 -1.22
N LEU A 206 6.81 -0.43 -0.67
CA LEU A 206 7.94 -1.20 -1.16
C LEU A 206 8.22 -2.31 -0.16
N GLY A 207 8.02 -3.56 -0.57
CA GLY A 207 8.42 -4.71 0.22
C GLY A 207 9.93 -4.91 0.17
N GLY A 208 10.46 -5.51 1.23
CA GLY A 208 11.89 -5.75 1.31
C GLY A 208 12.42 -6.03 2.70
N PHE A 209 13.72 -6.29 2.73
CA PHE A 209 14.47 -6.64 3.93
C PHE A 209 15.34 -5.46 4.37
N ARG A 210 15.22 -5.05 5.63
CA ARG A 210 16.10 -4.06 6.25
C ARG A 210 17.28 -4.74 6.91
N TYR A 211 18.45 -4.13 6.74
CA TYR A 211 19.73 -4.56 7.29
C TYR A 211 20.21 -3.48 8.25
N ARG A 212 20.48 -3.86 9.50
CA ARG A 212 21.09 -3.00 10.52
C ARG A 212 22.02 -3.83 11.40
N LEU A 213 22.91 -3.19 12.16
CA LEU A 213 23.66 -3.91 13.19
C LEU A 213 22.69 -4.31 14.31
N ALA A 214 22.76 -5.57 14.76
CA ALA A 214 22.06 -5.98 15.96
C ALA A 214 22.68 -5.25 17.16
N GLN A 215 21.84 -4.58 17.97
CA GLN A 215 22.23 -3.82 19.15
C GLN A 215 21.37 -4.25 20.33
#